data_AF-A0A9P9MLQ8-F1
#
_entry.id   AF-A0A9P9MLQ8-F1
#
_cell.length_a   1.000
_cell.length_b   1.000
_cell.length_c   1.000
_cell.angle_alpha   90.00
_cell.angle_beta   90.00
_cell.angle_gamma   90.00
#
_symmetry.space_group_name_H-M   'P 1'
#
loop_
_entity.id
_entity.type
_entity.pdbx_description
1 polymer ?
#
loop_
_entity_poly.entity_id
_entity_poly.type
_entity_poly.pdbx_seq_one_letter_code
_entity_poly.pdbx_strand_id
1 'polypeptide(L)'
;MATTSPNLPGLPSELLLHILSFLDIPDLLTLTRTSHPLRSLSLDPLLHIARLHRASISLSHSLPLRPSLADLMAHRIYITRTTLAARSLGRNLIRIKLNRQLLKRPSAEELVQMGVLPRECWSKKGGGTGLAPALVETKRRVERERVKDTLRGWVEEWRRRGSEALEGQEGQKPDVRRMARRFGRDKDREGRERDMLGQKWGAQRRERREAPTRAKVLGLRRFWERVGREGGVPAASML
;
A
#
# COMPACT_ATOMS: atom_id res chain seq x y z
N MET A 1 47.56 30.63 -56.44
CA MET A 1 46.16 31.10 -56.33
C MET A 1 45.71 30.85 -54.90
N ALA A 2 45.69 31.90 -54.07
CA ALA A 2 45.34 31.75 -52.66
C ALA A 2 43.83 31.54 -52.55
N THR A 3 43.41 30.37 -52.10
CA THR A 3 42.01 30.10 -51.75
C THR A 3 41.70 30.90 -50.49
N THR A 4 41.11 32.08 -50.65
CA THR A 4 40.50 32.83 -49.54
C THR A 4 39.45 31.94 -48.89
N SER A 5 39.70 31.52 -47.65
CA SER A 5 38.73 30.82 -46.81
C SER A 5 37.39 31.57 -46.85
N PRO A 6 36.24 30.88 -46.97
CA PRO A 6 34.95 31.54 -46.98
C PRO A 6 34.71 32.20 -45.62
N ASN A 7 34.92 33.51 -45.56
CA ASN A 7 34.65 34.32 -44.39
C ASN A 7 33.18 34.74 -44.40
N LEU A 8 32.53 34.74 -43.24
CA LEU A 8 31.13 35.15 -43.05
C LEU A 8 30.74 36.46 -43.78
N PRO A 9 31.52 37.56 -43.75
CA PRO A 9 31.20 38.80 -44.48
C PRO A 9 31.34 38.71 -46.01
N GLY A 10 31.84 37.59 -46.56
CA GLY A 10 31.88 37.32 -47.99
C GLY A 10 30.59 36.71 -48.55
N LEU A 11 29.61 36.41 -47.68
CA LEU A 11 28.28 35.96 -48.09
C LEU A 11 27.44 37.13 -48.64
N PRO A 12 26.50 36.85 -49.56
CA PRO A 12 25.50 37.82 -49.98
C PRO A 12 24.70 38.40 -48.80
N SER A 13 24.33 39.67 -48.90
CA SER A 13 23.59 40.41 -47.86
C SER A 13 22.26 39.75 -47.50
N GLU A 14 21.60 39.10 -48.46
CA GLU A 14 20.31 38.45 -48.29
C GLU A 14 20.44 37.24 -47.37
N LEU A 15 21.51 36.45 -47.53
CA LEU A 15 21.79 35.28 -46.68
C LEU A 15 22.17 35.71 -45.27
N LEU A 16 22.95 36.79 -45.15
CA LEU A 16 23.30 37.37 -43.85
C LEU A 16 22.04 37.88 -43.14
N LEU A 17 21.19 38.66 -43.80
CA LEU A 17 19.93 39.14 -43.21
C LEU A 17 19.01 37.99 -42.79
N HIS A 18 18.94 36.92 -43.57
CA HIS A 18 18.20 35.73 -43.18
C HIS A 18 18.75 35.10 -41.91
N ILE A 19 20.07 34.89 -41.81
CA ILE A 19 20.72 34.33 -40.61
C ILE A 19 20.48 35.23 -39.40
N LEU A 20 20.71 36.55 -39.55
CA LEU A 20 20.54 37.53 -38.48
C LEU A 20 19.08 37.62 -38.00
N SER A 21 18.09 37.23 -38.82
CA SER A 21 16.69 37.22 -38.41
C SER A 21 16.36 36.19 -37.31
N PHE A 22 17.19 35.17 -37.13
CA PHE A 22 17.02 34.14 -36.10
C PHE A 22 17.80 34.43 -34.82
N LEU A 23 18.68 35.44 -34.82
CA LEU A 23 19.48 35.78 -33.66
C LEU A 23 18.68 36.63 -32.67
N ASP A 24 19.02 36.47 -31.39
CA ASP A 24 18.45 37.26 -30.31
C ASP A 24 19.04 38.69 -30.29
N ILE A 25 18.33 39.60 -29.62
CA ILE A 25 18.76 41.01 -29.47
C ILE A 25 20.20 41.13 -28.92
N PRO A 26 20.61 40.45 -27.83
CA PRO A 26 22.00 40.49 -27.36
C PRO A 26 23.02 40.02 -28.41
N ASP A 27 22.69 39.00 -29.20
CA ASP A 27 23.60 38.46 -30.21
C ASP A 27 23.80 39.43 -31.37
N LEU A 28 22.74 40.11 -31.80
CA LEU A 28 22.87 41.18 -32.80
C LEU A 28 23.71 42.34 -32.29
N LEU A 29 23.56 42.71 -31.01
CA LEU A 29 24.38 43.75 -30.39
C LEU A 29 25.86 43.34 -30.33
N THR A 30 26.17 42.08 -30.06
CA THR A 30 27.57 41.63 -30.11
C THR A 30 28.13 41.69 -31.52
N LEU A 31 27.34 41.31 -32.53
CA LEU A 31 27.75 41.37 -33.95
C LEU A 31 28.09 42.78 -34.41
N THR A 32 27.39 43.82 -33.93
CA THR A 32 27.73 45.22 -34.26
C THR A 32 29.14 45.63 -33.84
N ARG A 33 29.76 44.92 -32.89
CA ARG A 33 31.10 45.19 -32.38
C ARG A 33 32.19 44.37 -33.08
N THR A 34 31.81 43.32 -33.81
CA THR A 34 32.76 42.39 -34.46
C THR A 34 33.20 42.87 -35.85
N SER A 35 32.31 43.47 -36.63
CA SER A 35 32.63 43.95 -37.98
C SER A 35 31.69 45.05 -38.45
N HIS A 36 32.21 45.96 -39.28
CA HIS A 36 31.44 47.03 -39.92
C HIS A 36 30.29 46.54 -40.83
N PRO A 37 30.46 45.52 -41.70
CA PRO A 37 29.35 45.04 -42.54
C PRO A 37 28.22 44.43 -41.70
N LEU A 38 28.55 43.62 -40.69
CA LEU A 38 27.52 43.04 -39.81
C LEU A 38 26.86 44.11 -38.94
N ARG A 39 27.58 45.18 -38.55
CA ARG A 39 26.99 46.34 -37.88
C ARG A 39 25.93 47.02 -38.73
N SER A 40 26.19 47.22 -40.03
CA SER A 40 25.21 47.83 -40.95
C SER A 40 23.98 46.95 -41.11
N LEU A 41 24.16 45.64 -41.30
CA LEU A 41 23.05 44.69 -41.51
C LEU A 41 22.26 44.41 -40.22
N SER A 42 22.90 44.44 -39.05
CA SER A 42 22.22 44.24 -37.76
C SER A 42 21.33 45.42 -37.37
N LEU A 43 21.60 46.61 -37.93
CA LEU A 43 20.81 47.84 -37.73
C LEU A 43 19.86 48.11 -38.91
N ASP A 44 19.74 47.17 -39.85
CA ASP A 44 18.87 47.33 -41.02
C ASP A 44 17.38 47.33 -40.59
N PRO A 45 16.59 48.35 -40.96
CA PRO A 45 15.15 48.36 -40.70
C PRO A 45 14.41 47.15 -41.28
N LEU A 46 14.85 46.58 -42.41
CA LEU A 46 14.18 45.42 -43.02
C LEU A 46 14.27 44.17 -42.12
N LEU A 47 15.42 43.96 -41.49
CA LEU A 47 15.61 42.90 -40.51
C LEU A 47 14.67 43.09 -39.32
N HIS A 48 14.55 44.32 -38.81
CA HIS A 48 13.70 44.61 -37.67
C HIS A 48 12.21 44.42 -37.99
N ILE A 49 11.76 44.82 -39.17
CA ILE A 49 10.39 44.62 -39.65
C ILE A 49 10.08 43.12 -39.76
N ALA A 50 10.97 42.34 -40.37
CA ALA A 50 10.79 40.89 -40.52
C ALA A 50 10.70 40.17 -39.17
N ARG A 51 11.56 40.55 -38.21
CA ARG A 51 11.54 40.01 -36.85
C ARG A 51 10.28 40.37 -36.09
N LEU A 52 9.81 41.62 -36.22
CA LEU A 52 8.56 42.06 -35.60
C LEU A 52 7.36 41.30 -36.16
N HIS A 53 7.29 41.13 -37.49
CA HIS A 53 6.23 40.35 -38.13
C HIS A 53 6.24 38.89 -37.65
N ARG A 54 7.42 38.25 -37.59
CA ARG A 54 7.56 36.88 -37.08
C ARG A 54 7.18 36.75 -35.61
N ALA A 55 7.60 37.69 -34.77
CA ALA A 55 7.23 37.74 -33.37
C ALA A 55 5.72 37.93 -33.19
N SER A 56 5.09 38.79 -33.99
CA SER A 56 3.64 39.00 -34.01
C SER A 56 2.89 37.70 -34.33
N ILE A 57 3.29 36.99 -35.38
CA ILE A 57 2.71 35.69 -35.74
C ILE A 57 2.91 34.68 -34.60
N SER A 58 4.13 34.56 -34.07
CA SER A 58 4.42 33.64 -32.97
C SER A 58 3.57 33.92 -31.74
N LEU A 59 3.45 35.19 -31.34
CA LEU A 59 2.65 35.61 -30.19
C LEU A 59 1.15 35.36 -30.44
N SER A 60 0.65 35.64 -31.64
CA SER A 60 -0.75 35.38 -31.99
C SER A 60 -1.13 33.91 -31.83
N HIS A 61 -0.20 33.00 -32.12
CA HIS A 61 -0.39 31.56 -31.95
C HIS A 61 -0.16 31.10 -30.50
N SER A 62 0.84 31.64 -29.79
CA SER A 62 1.22 31.17 -28.46
C SER A 62 0.35 31.72 -27.32
N LEU A 63 -0.18 32.93 -27.47
CA LEU A 63 -0.98 33.58 -26.41
C LEU A 63 -2.27 32.81 -26.07
N PRO A 64 -3.05 32.28 -27.03
CA PRO A 64 -4.24 31.48 -26.73
C PRO A 64 -3.94 30.14 -26.07
N LEU A 65 -2.75 29.57 -26.31
CA LEU A 65 -2.31 28.31 -25.68
C LEU A 65 -1.86 28.50 -24.23
N ARG A 66 -1.81 29.75 -23.75
CA ARG A 66 -1.37 30.06 -22.39
C ARG A 66 -2.41 29.55 -21.38
N PRO A 67 -1.99 28.78 -20.35
CA PRO A 67 -2.89 28.35 -19.28
C PRO A 67 -3.46 29.55 -18.51
N SER A 68 -4.67 29.41 -17.99
CA SER A 68 -5.31 30.47 -17.23
C SER A 68 -4.56 30.73 -15.92
N LEU A 69 -4.75 31.92 -15.33
CA LEU A 69 -4.18 32.23 -14.02
C LEU A 69 -4.64 31.24 -12.95
N ALA A 70 -5.90 30.81 -13.01
CA ALA A 70 -6.46 29.82 -12.09
C ALA A 70 -5.72 28.48 -12.22
N ASP A 71 -5.43 28.03 -13.45
CA ASP A 71 -4.67 26.80 -13.67
C ASP A 71 -3.25 26.91 -13.12
N LEU A 72 -2.58 28.04 -13.34
CA LEU A 72 -1.24 28.28 -12.81
C LEU A 72 -1.21 28.29 -11.27
N MET A 73 -2.26 28.81 -10.64
CA MET A 73 -2.43 28.77 -9.19
C MET A 73 -2.71 27.34 -8.69
N ALA A 74 -3.56 26.58 -9.39
CA ALA A 74 -3.86 25.19 -9.06
C ALA A 74 -2.61 24.30 -9.13
N HIS A 75 -1.78 24.49 -10.16
CA HIS A 75 -0.50 23.80 -10.33
C HIS A 75 0.62 24.34 -9.43
N ARG A 76 0.32 25.33 -8.56
CA ARG A 76 1.28 25.97 -7.65
C ARG A 76 2.49 26.61 -8.35
N ILE A 77 2.33 26.99 -9.62
CA ILE A 77 3.33 27.69 -10.42
C ILE A 77 3.26 29.19 -10.10
N TYR A 78 2.06 29.76 -10.09
CA TYR A 78 1.84 31.15 -9.68
C TYR A 78 1.56 31.23 -8.19
N ILE A 79 2.41 31.94 -7.45
CA ILE A 79 2.33 32.08 -5.99
C ILE A 79 2.10 33.55 -5.66
N THR A 80 0.96 33.86 -5.05
CA THR A 80 0.66 35.18 -4.50
C THR A 80 1.40 35.41 -3.17
N ARG A 81 1.57 36.67 -2.77
CA ARG A 81 2.13 37.02 -1.45
C ARG A 81 1.36 36.36 -0.29
N THR A 82 0.04 36.28 -0.41
CA THR A 82 -0.84 35.65 0.60
C THR A 82 -0.63 34.15 0.68
N THR A 83 -0.53 33.45 -0.46
CA THR A 83 -0.26 32.00 -0.48
C THR A 83 1.14 31.67 0.03
N LEU A 84 2.14 32.52 -0.25
CA LEU A 84 3.48 32.37 0.32
C LEU A 84 3.46 32.49 1.85
N ALA A 85 2.80 33.53 2.39
CA ALA A 85 2.65 33.72 3.83
C ALA A 85 1.90 32.53 4.48
N ALA A 86 0.80 32.09 3.87
CA ALA A 86 0.03 30.94 4.33
C ALA A 86 0.86 29.64 4.33
N ARG A 87 1.72 29.42 3.33
CA ARG A 87 2.65 28.27 3.29
C ARG A 87 3.67 28.32 4.42
N SER A 88 4.22 29.50 4.72
CA SER A 88 5.16 29.67 5.83
C SER A 88 4.49 29.35 7.17
N LEU A 89 3.30 29.93 7.40
CA LEU A 89 2.51 29.66 8.61
C LEU A 89 2.13 28.18 8.71
N GLY A 90 1.63 27.58 7.62
CA GLY A 90 1.27 26.16 7.57
C GLY A 90 2.45 25.25 7.93
N ARG A 91 3.65 25.53 7.41
CA ARG A 91 4.88 24.80 7.78
C ARG A 91 5.24 24.96 9.25
N ASN A 92 5.11 26.16 9.79
CA ASN A 92 5.38 26.42 11.21
C ASN A 92 4.38 25.67 12.11
N LEU A 93 3.09 25.67 11.75
CA LEU A 93 2.07 24.92 12.48
C LEU A 93 2.32 23.41 12.41
N ILE A 94 2.69 22.87 11.25
CA ILE A 94 3.10 21.46 11.10
C ILE A 94 4.32 21.17 11.97
N ARG A 95 5.33 22.05 11.98
CA ARG A 95 6.53 21.90 12.81
C ARG A 95 6.16 21.85 14.30
N ILE A 96 5.32 22.77 14.78
CA ILE A 96 4.85 22.78 16.16
C ILE A 96 4.08 21.49 16.48
N LYS A 97 3.19 21.06 15.59
CA LYS A 97 2.42 19.81 15.77
C LYS A 97 3.33 18.60 15.85
N LEU A 98 4.29 18.47 14.94
CA LEU A 98 5.25 17.36 14.92
C LEU A 98 6.13 17.38 16.18
N ASN A 99 6.67 18.54 16.59
CA ASN A 99 7.44 18.64 17.82
C ASN A 99 6.66 18.14 19.04
N ARG A 100 5.38 18.53 19.15
CA ARG A 100 4.50 18.03 20.22
C ARG A 100 4.24 16.52 20.13
N GLN A 101 4.09 15.98 18.92
CA GLN A 101 3.85 14.53 18.71
C GLN A 101 5.11 13.70 18.95
N LEU A 102 6.28 14.21 18.59
CA LEU A 102 7.56 13.53 18.81
C LEU A 102 7.89 13.42 20.30
N LEU A 103 7.53 14.42 21.12
CA LEU A 103 7.66 14.32 22.57
C LEU A 103 6.76 13.24 23.18
N LYS A 104 5.61 12.96 22.56
CA LYS A 104 4.67 11.91 22.98
C LYS A 104 4.93 10.56 22.30
N ARG A 105 6.06 10.42 21.59
CA ARG A 105 6.34 9.23 20.80
C ARG A 105 6.58 8.03 21.73
N PRO A 106 5.78 6.96 21.65
CA PRO A 106 6.00 5.77 22.46
C PRO A 106 7.32 5.10 22.10
N SER A 107 7.93 4.45 23.08
CA SER A 107 9.14 3.67 22.85
C SER A 107 8.84 2.45 21.96
N ALA A 108 9.86 1.92 21.28
CA ALA A 108 9.66 0.74 20.45
C ALA A 108 9.26 -0.50 21.28
N GLU A 109 9.66 -0.57 22.55
CA GLU A 109 9.22 -1.62 23.47
C GLU A 109 7.72 -1.51 23.77
N GLU A 110 7.20 -0.30 24.02
CA GLU A 110 5.76 -0.06 24.17
C GLU A 110 4.98 -0.45 22.91
N LEU A 111 5.53 -0.15 21.71
CA LEU A 111 4.91 -0.56 20.44
C LEU A 111 4.82 -2.08 20.29
N VAL A 112 5.79 -2.83 20.82
CA VAL A 112 5.77 -4.30 20.86
C VAL A 112 4.75 -4.80 21.89
N GLN A 113 4.64 -4.15 23.05
CA GLN A 113 3.64 -4.49 24.07
C GLN A 113 2.21 -4.25 23.58
N MET A 114 1.99 -3.18 22.83
CA MET A 114 0.71 -2.88 22.17
C MET A 114 0.43 -3.76 20.94
N GLY A 115 1.38 -4.60 20.50
CA GLY A 115 1.22 -5.48 19.35
C GLY A 115 1.27 -4.78 17.99
N VAL A 116 1.69 -3.51 17.93
CA VAL A 116 1.86 -2.74 16.69
C VAL A 116 3.13 -3.16 15.97
N LEU A 117 4.24 -3.28 16.71
CA LEU A 117 5.52 -3.74 16.18
C LEU A 117 5.70 -5.24 16.47
N PRO A 118 5.99 -6.07 15.46
CA PRO A 118 6.36 -7.47 15.67
C PRO A 118 7.57 -7.59 16.60
N ARG A 119 7.53 -8.55 17.55
CA ARG A 119 8.65 -8.81 18.49
C ARG A 119 9.94 -9.12 17.76
N GLU A 120 9.84 -9.72 16.57
CA GLU A 120 10.96 -10.09 15.72
C GLU A 120 11.72 -8.88 15.18
N CYS A 121 11.08 -7.71 15.09
CA CYS A 121 11.67 -6.46 14.58
C CYS A 121 12.47 -5.67 15.63
N TRP A 122 12.32 -6.00 16.91
CA TRP A 122 12.88 -5.23 18.03
C TRP A 122 13.94 -6.03 18.79
N SER A 123 15.09 -5.42 19.06
CA SER A 123 16.14 -5.99 19.92
C SER A 123 16.29 -5.15 21.18
N LYS A 124 16.29 -5.81 22.35
CA LYS A 124 16.26 -5.17 23.68
C LYS A 124 17.58 -4.49 24.07
N LYS A 125 18.70 -4.84 23.43
CA LYS A 125 20.02 -4.26 23.68
C LYS A 125 20.58 -3.86 22.32
N GLY A 126 20.98 -2.61 22.14
CA GLY A 126 21.37 -2.00 20.85
C GLY A 126 22.53 -2.66 20.06
N GLY A 127 22.90 -3.91 20.32
CA GLY A 127 23.63 -4.77 19.40
C GLY A 127 22.64 -5.66 18.63
N GLY A 128 22.63 -5.56 17.30
CA GLY A 128 21.61 -6.14 16.40
C GLY A 128 21.33 -7.64 16.64
N THR A 129 20.13 -8.15 16.36
CA THR A 129 19.58 -8.28 15.00
C THR A 129 18.05 -8.32 15.09
N GLY A 130 17.40 -7.16 15.13
CA GLY A 130 15.98 -7.10 14.77
C GLY A 130 15.84 -7.49 13.31
N LEU A 131 14.88 -8.36 12.98
CA LEU A 131 14.58 -8.65 11.59
C LEU A 131 14.02 -7.40 10.91
N ALA A 132 14.47 -7.15 9.68
CA ALA A 132 13.90 -6.09 8.86
C ALA A 132 12.40 -6.35 8.68
N PRO A 133 11.53 -5.31 8.72
CA PRO A 133 10.08 -5.47 8.58
C PRO A 133 9.67 -6.25 7.32
N ALA A 134 10.40 -6.06 6.21
CA ALA A 134 10.17 -6.77 4.95
C ALA A 134 10.36 -8.30 5.04
N LEU A 135 11.16 -8.79 6.00
CA LEU A 135 11.49 -10.22 6.15
C LEU A 135 10.62 -10.94 7.19
N VAL A 136 9.80 -10.19 7.94
CA VAL A 136 8.97 -10.76 9.02
C VAL A 136 7.97 -11.77 8.46
N GLU A 137 7.33 -11.44 7.34
CA GLU A 137 6.35 -12.32 6.73
C GLU A 137 6.99 -13.59 6.16
N THR A 138 8.14 -13.45 5.49
CA THR A 138 8.89 -14.60 4.99
C THR A 138 9.35 -15.51 6.11
N LYS A 139 9.85 -14.95 7.22
CA LYS A 139 10.23 -15.71 8.40
C LYS A 139 9.03 -16.46 8.98
N ARG A 140 7.91 -15.77 9.21
CA ARG A 140 6.68 -16.38 9.73
C ARG A 140 6.14 -17.47 8.82
N ARG A 141 6.24 -17.29 7.50
CA ARG A 141 5.86 -18.32 6.52
C ARG A 141 6.73 -19.56 6.68
N VAL A 142 8.05 -19.40 6.72
CA VAL A 142 9.00 -20.51 6.90
C VAL A 142 8.78 -21.20 8.25
N GLU A 143 8.57 -20.45 9.33
CA GLU A 143 8.27 -21.02 10.65
C GLU A 143 6.95 -21.80 10.66
N ARG A 144 5.90 -21.29 10.01
CA ARG A 144 4.63 -22.02 9.86
C ARG A 144 4.81 -23.33 9.09
N GLU A 145 5.57 -23.31 7.98
CA GLU A 145 5.85 -24.53 7.22
C GLU A 145 6.68 -25.53 8.05
N ARG A 146 7.71 -25.06 8.76
CA ARG A 146 8.49 -25.91 9.68
C ARG A 146 7.62 -26.57 10.75
N VAL A 147 6.69 -25.82 11.35
CA VAL A 147 5.76 -26.37 12.35
C VAL A 147 4.79 -27.37 11.72
N LYS A 148 4.32 -27.13 10.48
CA LYS A 148 3.49 -28.10 9.77
C LYS A 148 4.27 -29.39 9.49
N ASP A 149 5.52 -29.29 9.07
CA ASP A 149 6.35 -30.46 8.74
C ASP A 149 6.65 -31.30 9.98
N THR A 150 6.96 -30.68 11.12
CA THR A 150 7.15 -31.41 12.38
C THR A 150 5.86 -32.06 12.86
N LEU A 151 4.71 -31.39 12.72
CA LEU A 151 3.42 -31.96 13.05
C LEU A 151 3.04 -33.13 12.13
N ARG A 152 3.35 -33.07 10.83
CA ARG A 152 3.13 -34.19 9.90
C ARG A 152 3.91 -35.42 10.34
N GLY A 153 5.22 -35.27 10.60
CA GLY A 153 6.05 -36.38 11.08
C GLY A 153 5.58 -36.95 12.42
N TRP A 154 5.15 -36.09 13.35
CA TRP A 154 4.57 -36.54 14.62
C TRP A 154 3.27 -37.33 14.42
N VAL A 155 2.37 -36.88 13.54
CA VAL A 155 1.12 -37.59 13.21
C VAL A 155 1.39 -38.92 12.52
N GLU A 156 2.38 -38.97 11.62
CA GLU A 156 2.78 -40.21 10.93
C GLU A 156 3.38 -41.22 11.90
N GLU A 157 4.26 -40.80 12.79
CA GLU A 157 4.83 -41.65 13.84
C GLU A 157 3.76 -42.11 14.85
N TRP A 158 2.81 -41.23 15.20
CA TRP A 158 1.67 -41.59 16.04
C TRP A 158 0.74 -42.59 15.35
N ARG A 159 0.51 -42.44 14.04
CA ARG A 159 -0.25 -43.39 13.22
C ARG A 159 0.49 -44.72 13.09
N ARG A 160 1.82 -44.72 12.91
CA ARG A 160 2.65 -45.93 12.84
C ARG A 160 2.60 -46.71 14.16
N ARG A 161 2.81 -46.03 15.30
CA ARG A 161 2.68 -46.67 16.63
C ARG A 161 1.25 -47.14 16.92
N GLY A 162 0.25 -46.38 16.50
CA GLY A 162 -1.15 -46.79 16.59
C GLY A 162 -1.48 -48.00 15.71
N SER A 163 -0.89 -48.08 14.52
CA SER A 163 -1.00 -49.21 13.59
C SER A 163 -0.29 -50.43 14.12
N GLU A 164 0.92 -50.30 14.70
CA GLU A 164 1.66 -51.39 15.35
C GLU A 164 0.93 -51.91 16.60
N ALA A 165 0.27 -51.01 17.36
CA ALA A 165 -0.61 -51.39 18.46
C ALA A 165 -1.89 -52.09 17.98
N LEU A 166 -2.37 -51.79 16.76
CA LEU A 166 -3.53 -52.43 16.15
C LEU A 166 -3.18 -53.76 15.45
N GLU A 167 -2.03 -53.87 14.77
CA GLU A 167 -1.52 -55.09 14.15
C GLU A 167 -1.10 -56.12 15.22
N GLY A 168 -0.52 -55.67 16.35
CA GLY A 168 -0.35 -56.51 17.54
C GLY A 168 -1.67 -57.01 18.15
N GLN A 169 -2.80 -56.41 17.78
CA GLN A 169 -4.16 -56.85 18.12
C GLN A 169 -4.91 -57.51 16.94
N GLU A 170 -4.36 -57.60 15.73
CA GLU A 170 -5.03 -58.26 14.61
C GLU A 170 -5.03 -59.79 14.71
N GLY A 171 -4.25 -60.37 15.63
CA GLY A 171 -4.45 -61.74 16.09
C GLY A 171 -5.72 -61.94 16.94
N GLN A 172 -6.37 -60.87 17.39
CA GLN A 172 -7.59 -60.91 18.21
C GLN A 172 -8.51 -59.72 17.89
N LYS A 173 -9.02 -59.59 16.66
CA LYS A 173 -10.26 -58.82 16.45
C LYS A 173 -11.44 -59.71 16.90
N PRO A 174 -12.13 -59.43 18.02
CA PRO A 174 -13.34 -60.18 18.37
C PRO A 174 -14.41 -59.90 17.32
N ASP A 175 -14.83 -60.96 16.62
CA ASP A 175 -15.93 -60.95 15.66
C ASP A 175 -17.14 -60.21 16.27
N VAL A 176 -17.53 -59.10 15.65
CA VAL A 176 -18.65 -58.24 16.07
C VAL A 176 -19.94 -59.06 16.16
N ARG A 177 -20.06 -60.13 15.36
CA ARG A 177 -21.15 -61.10 15.40
C ARG A 177 -21.19 -61.90 16.70
N ARG A 178 -20.05 -62.10 17.35
CA ARG A 178 -19.92 -62.79 18.65
C ARG A 178 -20.25 -61.86 19.82
N MET A 179 -19.90 -60.57 19.73
CA MET A 179 -20.30 -59.56 20.72
C MET A 179 -21.80 -59.27 20.67
N ALA A 180 -22.38 -59.10 19.47
CA ALA A 180 -23.82 -58.88 19.31
C ALA A 180 -24.67 -60.02 19.89
N ARG A 181 -24.20 -61.28 19.78
CA ARG A 181 -24.88 -62.44 20.39
C ARG A 181 -24.77 -62.48 21.92
N ARG A 182 -23.69 -61.95 22.51
CA ARG A 182 -23.55 -61.84 23.97
C ARG A 182 -24.52 -60.80 24.54
N PHE A 183 -24.59 -59.62 23.93
CA PHE A 183 -25.48 -58.54 24.40
C PHE A 183 -26.95 -58.74 24.06
N GLY A 184 -27.28 -59.57 23.05
CA GLY A 184 -28.66 -59.95 22.76
C GLY A 184 -29.25 -60.92 23.79
N ARG A 185 -28.44 -61.86 24.31
CA ARG A 185 -28.91 -62.89 25.25
C ARG A 185 -29.26 -62.36 26.64
N ASP A 186 -28.61 -61.30 27.11
CA ASP A 186 -28.91 -60.73 28.42
C ASP A 186 -30.23 -59.94 28.42
N LYS A 187 -30.64 -59.40 27.26
CA LYS A 187 -31.89 -58.65 27.13
C LYS A 187 -33.15 -59.52 27.19
N ASP A 188 -33.03 -60.78 26.75
CA ASP A 188 -34.15 -61.73 26.75
C ASP A 188 -34.40 -62.36 28.14
N ARG A 189 -33.45 -62.27 29.07
CA ARG A 189 -33.55 -62.83 30.42
C ARG A 189 -34.11 -61.84 31.46
N GLU A 190 -33.82 -60.54 31.31
CA GLU A 190 -34.37 -59.49 32.18
C GLU A 190 -35.76 -58.96 31.76
N GLY A 191 -36.24 -59.34 30.56
CA GLY A 191 -37.47 -58.82 29.97
C GLY A 191 -38.79 -59.44 30.46
N ARG A 192 -38.78 -60.40 31.40
CA ARG A 192 -40.01 -61.08 31.88
C ARG A 192 -40.42 -60.78 33.32
N GLU A 193 -39.63 -60.03 34.10
CA GLU A 193 -39.92 -59.75 35.52
C GLU A 193 -40.14 -58.26 35.85
N ARG A 194 -40.18 -57.35 34.87
CA ARG A 194 -40.42 -55.91 35.09
C ARG A 194 -41.64 -55.35 34.34
N ASP A 195 -42.66 -56.16 34.16
CA ASP A 195 -44.02 -55.67 33.97
C ASP A 195 -44.69 -55.56 35.34
N MET A 196 -45.34 -54.43 35.62
CA MET A 196 -45.98 -54.06 36.90
C MET A 196 -45.08 -53.54 38.02
N LEU A 197 -44.35 -52.44 37.79
CA LEU A 197 -44.22 -51.30 38.72
C LEU A 197 -43.32 -50.25 38.07
N GLY A 198 -43.95 -49.29 37.38
CA GLY A 198 -43.27 -48.21 36.68
C GLY A 198 -42.58 -47.26 37.64
N GLN A 199 -41.25 -47.25 37.62
CA GLN A 199 -40.41 -46.15 38.10
C GLN A 199 -39.07 -46.18 37.37
N LYS A 200 -38.96 -45.31 36.35
CA LYS A 200 -37.81 -45.24 35.44
C LYS A 200 -36.78 -44.26 36.02
N TRP A 201 -35.78 -44.78 36.71
CA TRP A 201 -34.52 -44.08 36.94
C TRP A 201 -33.77 -43.97 35.60
N GLY A 202 -33.44 -42.74 35.20
CA GLY A 202 -32.88 -42.43 33.88
C GLY A 202 -33.11 -40.98 33.40
N ALA A 203 -33.79 -40.15 34.20
CA ALA A 203 -33.88 -38.71 33.96
C ALA A 203 -32.69 -37.98 34.60
N GLN A 204 -31.48 -38.17 34.07
CA GLN A 204 -30.37 -37.28 34.37
C GLN A 204 -29.61 -36.88 33.10
N ARG A 205 -30.06 -35.75 32.57
CA ARG A 205 -29.25 -34.68 31.98
C ARG A 205 -28.30 -35.08 30.84
N ARG A 206 -28.88 -35.46 29.70
CA ARG A 206 -28.33 -35.06 28.41
C ARG A 206 -28.78 -33.63 28.13
N GLU A 207 -27.91 -32.67 28.46
CA GLU A 207 -28.02 -31.31 27.98
C GLU A 207 -27.99 -31.37 26.44
N ARG A 208 -29.16 -31.27 25.82
CA ARG A 208 -29.25 -31.04 24.38
C ARG A 208 -28.54 -29.72 24.13
N ARG A 209 -27.40 -29.76 23.45
CA ARG A 209 -26.86 -28.56 22.81
C ARG A 209 -27.92 -28.07 21.82
N GLU A 210 -28.69 -27.08 22.25
CA GLU A 210 -29.64 -26.39 21.39
C GLU A 210 -28.85 -25.75 20.25
N ALA A 211 -29.23 -26.07 19.01
CA ALA A 211 -28.77 -25.31 17.86
C ALA A 211 -29.11 -23.83 18.11
N PRO A 212 -28.17 -22.88 17.91
CA PRO A 212 -28.41 -21.49 18.24
C PRO A 212 -29.66 -20.98 17.52
N THR A 213 -30.66 -20.56 18.29
CA THR A 213 -31.87 -19.92 17.76
C THR A 213 -31.48 -18.64 17.01
N ARG A 214 -32.16 -18.40 15.87
CA ARG A 214 -31.93 -17.28 14.92
C ARG A 214 -31.73 -15.91 15.59
N ALA A 215 -32.36 -15.68 16.75
CA ALA A 215 -32.20 -14.46 17.55
C ALA A 215 -30.77 -14.24 18.09
N LYS A 216 -30.07 -15.31 18.53
CA LYS A 216 -28.68 -15.21 19.01
C LYS A 216 -27.69 -14.89 17.89
N VAL A 217 -27.95 -15.37 16.68
CA VAL A 217 -27.12 -15.11 15.49
C VAL A 217 -27.33 -13.69 14.96
N LEU A 218 -28.54 -13.13 15.09
CA LEU A 218 -28.83 -11.74 14.71
C LEU A 218 -28.15 -10.72 15.63
N GLY A 219 -28.01 -11.00 16.93
CA GLY A 219 -27.26 -10.15 17.85
C GLY A 219 -25.78 -10.03 17.46
N LEU A 220 -25.17 -11.16 17.08
CA LEU A 220 -23.79 -11.20 16.62
C LEU A 220 -23.61 -10.49 15.28
N ARG A 221 -24.54 -10.68 14.33
CA ARG A 221 -24.51 -9.98 13.04
C ARG A 221 -24.63 -8.47 13.20
N ARG A 222 -25.56 -7.99 14.05
CA ARG A 222 -25.73 -6.56 14.34
C ARG A 222 -24.50 -5.98 15.06
N PHE A 223 -23.87 -6.75 15.93
CA PHE A 223 -22.63 -6.36 16.59
C PHE A 223 -21.51 -6.14 15.56
N TRP A 224 -21.27 -7.09 14.65
CA TRP A 224 -20.25 -6.96 13.62
C TRP A 224 -20.58 -5.91 12.55
N GLU A 225 -21.85 -5.73 12.19
CA GLU A 225 -22.29 -4.63 11.32
C GLU A 225 -22.12 -3.25 11.97
N ARG A 226 -22.28 -3.14 13.31
CA ARG A 226 -22.00 -1.90 14.07
C ARG A 226 -20.51 -1.62 14.14
N VAL A 227 -19.68 -2.62 14.47
CA VAL A 227 -18.21 -2.49 14.49
C VAL A 227 -17.67 -2.10 13.10
N GLY A 228 -18.26 -2.63 12.03
CA GLY A 228 -17.93 -2.26 10.66
C GLY A 228 -18.34 -0.84 10.25
N ARG A 229 -19.43 -0.29 10.84
CA ARG A 229 -19.84 1.11 10.63
C ARG A 229 -19.02 2.10 11.46
N GLU A 230 -18.67 1.76 12.70
CA GLU A 230 -17.89 2.62 13.60
C GLU A 230 -16.39 2.65 13.24
N GLY A 231 -15.89 1.64 12.53
CA GLY A 231 -14.55 1.63 11.93
C GLY A 231 -14.43 2.37 10.59
N GLY A 232 -15.55 2.85 10.03
CA GLY A 232 -15.59 3.74 8.87
C GLY A 232 -15.57 5.20 9.32
N VAL A 233 -14.52 5.92 8.92
CA VAL A 233 -14.32 7.37 9.10
C VAL A 233 -15.65 8.15 9.01
N PRO A 234 -15.92 9.11 9.92
CA PRO A 234 -17.14 9.92 9.85
C PRO A 234 -17.19 10.71 8.55
N ALA A 235 -18.17 10.38 7.70
CA ALA A 235 -18.58 11.25 6.62
C ALA A 235 -19.17 12.51 7.24
N ALA A 236 -18.50 13.63 6.99
CA ALA A 236 -19.03 14.95 7.20
C ALA A 236 -20.29 15.16 6.34
N SER A 237 -21.37 15.56 6.99
CA SER A 237 -22.50 16.30 6.41
C SER A 237 -22.87 17.34 7.46
N MET A 238 -22.45 18.61 7.34
CA MET A 238 -23.19 19.64 6.60
C MET A 238 -24.70 19.50 6.78
N LEU A 239 -25.21 20.05 7.89
CA LEU A 239 -26.03 21.27 7.89
C LEU A 239 -25.59 22.13 9.09
#